data_AF-A0A1A8FA47-F1
#
_entry.id   AF-A0A1A8FA47-F1
#
_cell.length_a   1.000
_cell.length_b   1.000
_cell.length_c   1.000
_cell.angle_alpha   90.00
_cell.angle_beta   90.00
_cell.angle_gamma   90.00
#
_symmetry.space_group_name_H-M   'P 1'
#
loop_
_entity.id
_entity.type
_entity.pdbx_description
1 polymer ?
#
loop_
_entity_poly.entity_id
_entity_poly.type
_entity_poly.pdbx_seq_one_letter_code
_entity_poly.pdbx_strand_id
1 'polypeptide(L)'
;DWCLDQLETIQTHRSVSEMASNKFKRMLNRELSHLSEMSRSGNQVSEYISTTFLDKQNEVEIPSPTLREREKPMCHISGVKKLTHSSSLSNSTLPRFGVKTEHEEALARELDDLNKWGLNIFHVADFSNNRPLSCIMFAIFQERDLLKTFRIPVDTFVTYVMTLEDHYHANVAYHNSLHAADVTQSTHVLLSSPALDAVFTDLEILAALFAAAIHDVDHPGVSNQFLINTNSELALMYNDESVLENHHLAVGFKLLHEDNCDIFQNLSKRQRQSLRKLVIDMVLATDMSKHMSLLADLKTMVETKKVTSSGVLMLDHYTDRIQVLRNMVHCADLSNPTKPLPVYRQWTERIMEEFFRQGDKERERGMEISPM
;
A
#
# COMPACT_ATOMS: atom_id res chain seq x y z
N ASP A 1 35.85 25.74 -10.32
CA ASP A 1 34.77 26.64 -9.88
C ASP A 1 33.72 26.82 -10.97
N TRP A 2 34.01 27.52 -12.07
CA TRP A 2 33.05 27.68 -13.19
C TRP A 2 32.49 26.35 -13.73
N CYS A 3 33.32 25.32 -13.92
CA CYS A 3 32.83 24.00 -14.37
C CYS A 3 31.95 23.27 -13.33
N LEU A 4 32.12 23.54 -12.04
CA LEU A 4 31.32 22.93 -10.97
C LEU A 4 29.96 23.63 -10.86
N ASP A 5 29.95 24.96 -10.97
CA ASP A 5 28.75 25.80 -11.05
C ASP A 5 27.91 25.47 -12.31
N GLN A 6 28.56 25.20 -13.45
CA GLN A 6 27.89 24.67 -14.64
C GLN A 6 27.35 23.25 -14.44
N LEU A 7 28.06 22.37 -13.71
CA LEU A 7 27.57 21.02 -13.39
C LEU A 7 26.35 21.03 -12.48
N GLU A 8 26.26 21.97 -11.54
CA GLU A 8 25.10 22.16 -10.65
C GLU A 8 23.88 22.79 -11.38
N THR A 9 24.12 23.56 -12.44
CA THR A 9 23.06 24.25 -13.21
C THR A 9 22.60 23.50 -14.46
N ILE A 10 23.37 22.52 -14.94
CA ILE A 10 22.93 21.60 -16.01
C ILE A 10 21.83 20.70 -15.44
N GLN A 11 20.57 20.98 -15.80
CA GLN A 11 19.49 20.02 -15.70
C GLN A 11 19.81 18.84 -16.65
N THR A 12 20.51 17.83 -16.13
CA THR A 12 20.62 16.55 -16.83
C THR A 12 19.23 15.93 -16.92
N HIS A 13 18.88 15.38 -18.08
CA HIS A 13 17.64 14.62 -18.30
C HIS A 13 17.43 13.47 -17.29
N ARG A 14 18.45 13.13 -16.50
CA ARG A 14 18.42 12.18 -15.38
C ARG A 14 18.73 12.90 -14.08
N SER A 15 17.87 12.76 -13.08
CA SER A 15 18.05 13.39 -11.76
C SER A 15 19.19 12.73 -10.97
N VAL A 16 19.74 13.42 -9.95
CA VAL A 16 20.73 12.84 -9.01
C VAL A 16 20.20 11.54 -8.37
N SER A 17 18.89 11.48 -8.09
CA SER A 17 18.21 10.26 -7.62
C SER A 17 18.32 9.11 -8.62
N GLU A 18 18.17 9.36 -9.91
CA GLU A 18 18.32 8.33 -10.95
C GLU A 18 19.75 7.79 -11.05
N MET A 19 20.77 8.66 -10.86
CA MET A 19 22.16 8.23 -10.78
C MET A 19 22.41 7.35 -9.54
N ALA A 20 21.85 7.73 -8.39
CA ALA A 20 21.94 6.95 -7.16
C ALA A 20 21.23 5.60 -7.30
N SER A 21 20.00 5.57 -7.81
CA SER A 21 19.23 4.37 -8.08
C SER A 21 19.98 3.40 -9.01
N ASN A 22 20.55 3.89 -10.11
CA ASN A 22 21.35 3.06 -11.02
C ASN A 22 22.60 2.47 -10.34
N LYS A 23 23.28 3.23 -9.47
CA LYS A 23 24.41 2.72 -8.68
C LYS A 23 23.95 1.63 -7.71
N PHE A 24 22.83 1.83 -7.01
CA PHE A 24 22.28 0.84 -6.08
C PHE A 24 21.85 -0.44 -6.80
N LYS A 25 21.19 -0.34 -7.97
CA LYS A 25 20.83 -1.51 -8.79
C LYS A 25 22.06 -2.33 -9.17
N ARG A 26 23.15 -1.69 -9.60
CA ARG A 26 24.42 -2.39 -9.92
C ARG A 26 25.04 -3.06 -8.70
N MET A 27 25.04 -2.39 -7.55
CA MET A 27 25.54 -2.97 -6.30
C MET A 27 24.69 -4.18 -5.90
N LEU A 28 23.37 -4.05 -5.94
CA LEU A 28 22.44 -5.13 -5.61
C LEU A 28 22.65 -6.33 -6.54
N ASN A 29 22.74 -6.14 -7.85
CA ASN A 29 22.99 -7.22 -8.80
C ASN A 29 24.24 -8.02 -8.45
N ARG A 30 25.32 -7.35 -8.01
CA ARG A 30 26.55 -8.03 -7.58
C ARG A 30 26.32 -8.88 -6.32
N GLU A 31 25.63 -8.34 -5.32
CA GLU A 31 25.30 -9.09 -4.10
C GLU A 31 24.36 -10.27 -4.38
N LEU A 32 23.40 -10.09 -5.30
CA LEU A 32 22.47 -11.13 -5.73
C LEU A 32 23.16 -12.24 -6.54
N SER A 33 24.14 -11.92 -7.40
CA SER A 33 24.97 -12.93 -8.07
C SER A 33 25.76 -13.75 -7.05
N HIS A 34 26.38 -13.09 -6.08
CA HIS A 34 27.10 -13.80 -5.02
C HIS A 34 26.16 -14.71 -4.21
N LEU A 35 24.98 -14.21 -3.81
CA LEU A 35 23.97 -15.01 -3.10
C LEU A 35 23.52 -16.23 -3.93
N SER A 36 23.35 -16.05 -5.24
CA SER A 36 22.93 -17.11 -6.16
C SER A 36 23.97 -18.23 -6.27
N GLU A 37 25.25 -17.90 -6.24
CA GLU A 37 26.34 -18.88 -6.32
C GLU A 37 26.56 -19.66 -5.02
N MET A 38 26.08 -19.15 -3.88
CA MET A 38 26.30 -19.77 -2.57
C MET A 38 25.53 -21.08 -2.36
N SER A 39 24.30 -21.20 -2.88
CA SER A 39 23.48 -22.41 -2.73
C SER A 39 22.24 -22.37 -3.61
N ARG A 40 21.58 -23.51 -3.82
CA ARG A 40 20.26 -23.57 -4.49
C ARG A 40 19.21 -22.70 -3.79
N SER A 41 19.22 -22.67 -2.45
CA SER A 41 18.34 -21.78 -1.68
C SER A 41 18.66 -20.31 -1.93
N GLY A 42 19.95 -19.95 -2.00
CA GLY A 42 20.39 -18.60 -2.33
C GLY A 42 20.01 -18.18 -3.74
N ASN A 43 20.08 -19.10 -4.71
CA ASN A 43 19.62 -18.87 -6.08
C ASN A 43 18.11 -18.57 -6.15
N GLN A 44 17.26 -19.38 -5.50
CA GLN A 44 15.81 -19.13 -5.46
C GLN A 44 15.47 -17.76 -4.83
N VAL A 45 16.12 -17.40 -3.73
CA VAL A 45 15.92 -16.09 -3.08
C VAL A 45 16.41 -14.94 -3.97
N SER A 46 17.55 -15.13 -4.65
CA SER A 46 18.11 -14.13 -5.56
C SER A 46 17.19 -13.86 -6.76
N GLU A 47 16.60 -14.91 -7.32
CA GLU A 47 15.64 -14.82 -8.43
C GLU A 47 14.34 -14.13 -7.98
N TYR A 48 13.81 -14.50 -6.81
CA TYR A 48 12.65 -13.83 -6.21
C TYR A 48 12.90 -12.34 -6.00
N ILE A 49 14.06 -11.95 -5.45
CA ILE A 49 14.37 -10.54 -5.22
C ILE A 49 14.47 -9.78 -6.54
N SER A 50 15.10 -10.39 -7.55
CA SER A 50 15.30 -9.76 -8.85
C SER A 50 13.99 -9.57 -9.63
N THR A 51 13.03 -10.48 -9.46
CA THR A 51 11.74 -10.42 -10.15
C THR A 51 10.72 -9.55 -9.43
N THR A 52 10.86 -9.37 -8.11
CA THR A 52 9.89 -8.65 -7.27
C THR A 52 10.31 -7.23 -6.93
N PHE A 53 11.59 -6.99 -6.58
CA PHE A 53 12.04 -5.70 -6.03
C PHE A 53 12.87 -4.84 -6.98
N LEU A 54 13.09 -5.32 -8.21
CA LEU A 54 13.82 -4.60 -9.24
C LEU A 54 12.91 -4.26 -10.42
N ASP A 55 12.84 -2.97 -10.73
CA ASP A 55 12.21 -2.46 -11.94
C ASP A 55 12.90 -3.05 -13.18
N LYS A 56 12.18 -3.88 -13.94
CA LYS A 56 12.65 -4.42 -15.22
C LYS A 56 12.61 -3.29 -16.24
N GLN A 57 13.77 -2.86 -16.73
CA GLN A 57 13.81 -2.17 -18.02
C GLN A 57 13.45 -3.21 -19.07
N ASN A 58 12.24 -3.15 -19.61
CA ASN A 58 11.83 -4.00 -20.73
C ASN A 58 12.78 -3.74 -21.91
N GLU A 59 13.82 -4.55 -22.05
CA GLU A 59 14.55 -4.69 -23.31
C GLU A 59 13.58 -5.37 -24.28
N VAL A 60 12.92 -4.57 -25.10
CA VAL A 60 11.98 -5.05 -26.12
C VAL A 60 12.79 -5.77 -27.19
N GLU A 61 12.89 -7.09 -27.13
CA GLU A 61 13.21 -7.89 -28.31
C GLU A 61 12.02 -7.82 -29.26
N ILE A 62 12.17 -7.07 -30.37
CA ILE A 62 11.13 -6.88 -31.38
C ILE A 62 11.06 -8.14 -32.27
N PRO A 63 10.00 -8.96 -32.21
CA PRO A 63 9.78 -10.02 -33.18
C PRO A 63 9.14 -9.43 -34.45
N SER A 64 9.41 -10.07 -35.60
CA SER A 64 8.96 -9.61 -36.92
C SER A 64 7.43 -9.52 -37.04
N PRO A 65 6.89 -8.59 -37.86
CA PRO A 65 5.48 -8.23 -37.84
C PRO A 65 4.61 -9.37 -38.38
N THR A 66 3.62 -9.79 -37.59
CA THR A 66 2.46 -10.54 -38.07
C THR A 66 1.18 -9.72 -37.90
N LEU A 67 0.28 -9.86 -38.87
CA LEU A 67 -0.90 -9.03 -39.08
C LEU A 67 -1.93 -9.20 -37.95
N ARG A 68 -2.42 -8.08 -37.45
CA ARG A 68 -3.48 -7.99 -36.43
C ARG A 68 -4.87 -8.05 -37.08
N GLU A 69 -5.78 -8.79 -36.45
CA GLU A 69 -7.23 -8.56 -36.56
C GLU A 69 -7.72 -7.66 -35.42
N ARG A 70 -8.80 -6.93 -35.69
CA ARG A 70 -9.34 -5.81 -34.89
C ARG A 70 -10.81 -6.09 -34.58
N GLU A 71 -11.27 -5.68 -33.39
CA GLU A 71 -12.63 -5.22 -32.95
C GLU A 71 -12.80 -5.55 -31.45
N LYS A 72 -13.47 -4.82 -30.54
CA LYS A 72 -14.29 -3.58 -30.47
C LYS A 72 -14.35 -3.10 -28.99
N PRO A 73 -14.90 -1.91 -28.64
CA PRO A 73 -14.48 -1.13 -27.46
C PRO A 73 -15.35 -1.21 -26.18
N MET A 74 -14.69 -0.77 -25.09
CA MET A 74 -15.12 -0.34 -23.75
C MET A 74 -15.74 -1.37 -22.81
N CYS A 75 -15.04 -1.66 -21.70
CA CYS A 75 -15.63 -2.31 -20.53
C CYS A 75 -15.58 -1.43 -19.28
N HIS A 76 -16.67 -1.58 -18.53
CA HIS A 76 -16.99 -1.07 -17.21
C HIS A 76 -15.97 -1.56 -16.18
N ILE A 77 -15.78 -0.84 -15.06
CA ILE A 77 -15.16 -1.42 -13.86
C ILE A 77 -16.11 -2.51 -13.35
N SER A 78 -15.92 -3.76 -13.78
CA SER A 78 -16.58 -4.92 -13.20
C SER A 78 -15.78 -5.34 -11.97
N GLY A 79 -16.36 -5.11 -10.79
CA GLY A 79 -15.71 -5.43 -9.52
C GLY A 79 -16.38 -4.76 -8.31
N VAL A 80 -17.08 -3.64 -8.52
CA VAL A 80 -17.84 -2.99 -7.46
C VAL A 80 -19.11 -3.82 -7.17
N LYS A 81 -19.06 -4.63 -6.11
CA LYS A 81 -20.25 -5.34 -5.62
C LYS A 81 -21.23 -4.29 -5.08
N LYS A 82 -22.51 -4.43 -5.42
CA LYS A 82 -23.57 -3.59 -4.84
C LYS A 82 -23.54 -3.71 -3.31
N LEU A 83 -23.76 -2.58 -2.62
CA LEU A 83 -23.93 -2.49 -1.17
C LEU A 83 -24.72 -3.69 -0.63
N THR A 84 -24.03 -4.55 0.13
CA THR A 84 -24.62 -5.66 0.88
C THR A 84 -25.20 -5.21 2.21
N HIS A 85 -24.85 -4.00 2.64
CA HIS A 85 -25.37 -3.36 3.84
C HIS A 85 -26.44 -2.33 3.45
N SER A 86 -27.65 -2.51 3.97
CA SER A 86 -28.71 -1.52 3.86
C SER A 86 -28.25 -0.21 4.49
N SER A 87 -28.44 0.91 3.80
CA SER A 87 -28.29 2.30 4.30
C SER A 87 -29.20 2.64 5.48
N SER A 88 -29.92 1.66 6.03
CA SER A 88 -30.72 1.77 7.25
C SER A 88 -29.86 1.53 8.50
N LEU A 89 -28.98 2.48 8.81
CA LEU A 89 -28.67 2.84 10.20
C LEU A 89 -29.72 3.82 10.76
N SER A 90 -30.95 3.76 10.25
CA SER A 90 -32.08 4.49 10.81
C SER A 90 -32.43 3.93 12.18
N ASN A 91 -32.00 4.64 13.23
CA ASN A 91 -32.41 4.52 14.65
C ASN A 91 -31.72 3.46 15.54
N SER A 92 -30.63 2.81 15.15
CA SER A 92 -29.82 2.01 16.09
C SER A 92 -28.60 2.80 16.58
N THR A 93 -28.34 2.79 17.89
CA THR A 93 -27.12 3.35 18.51
C THR A 93 -25.88 2.88 17.75
N LEU A 94 -25.03 3.82 17.33
CA LEU A 94 -23.83 3.51 16.56
C LEU A 94 -22.90 2.63 17.42
N PRO A 95 -22.36 1.51 16.90
CA PRO A 95 -21.52 0.61 17.71
C PRO A 95 -20.29 1.35 18.25
N ARG A 96 -19.90 1.05 19.49
CA ARG A 96 -18.79 1.72 20.20
C ARG A 96 -17.49 1.76 19.41
N PHE A 97 -17.20 0.70 18.64
CA PHE A 97 -15.96 0.53 17.88
C PHE A 97 -16.18 0.57 16.36
N GLY A 98 -17.31 1.13 15.89
CA GLY A 98 -17.68 1.12 14.47
C GLY A 98 -18.13 -0.24 13.93
N VAL A 99 -17.99 -1.32 14.73
CA VAL A 99 -18.38 -2.69 14.39
C VAL A 99 -19.28 -3.27 15.49
N LYS A 100 -20.21 -4.15 15.11
CA LYS A 100 -21.05 -4.89 16.06
C LYS A 100 -20.29 -6.15 16.51
N THR A 101 -20.18 -6.36 17.81
CA THR A 101 -19.54 -7.57 18.39
C THR A 101 -20.08 -7.86 19.78
N GLU A 102 -20.13 -9.13 20.17
CA GLU A 102 -20.41 -9.56 21.55
C GLU A 102 -19.16 -9.48 22.44
N HIS A 103 -17.98 -9.29 21.84
CA HIS A 103 -16.69 -9.28 22.51
C HIS A 103 -16.16 -7.86 22.80
N GLU A 104 -17.05 -6.89 23.06
CA GLU A 104 -16.68 -5.47 23.21
C GLU A 104 -15.56 -5.24 24.23
N GLU A 105 -15.57 -5.91 25.38
CA GLU A 105 -14.55 -5.76 26.43
C GLU A 105 -13.21 -6.43 26.10
N ALA A 106 -13.22 -7.48 25.27
CA ALA A 106 -11.98 -8.06 24.76
C ALA A 106 -11.37 -7.17 23.67
N LEU A 107 -12.21 -6.67 22.76
CA LEU A 107 -11.81 -5.72 21.73
C LEU A 107 -11.25 -4.42 22.33
N ALA A 108 -11.90 -3.88 23.37
CA ALA A 108 -11.42 -2.70 24.08
C ALA A 108 -9.98 -2.89 24.61
N ARG A 109 -9.70 -4.04 25.22
CA ARG A 109 -8.37 -4.36 25.77
C ARG A 109 -7.29 -4.47 24.70
N GLU A 110 -7.60 -5.04 23.53
CA GLU A 110 -6.66 -5.07 22.40
C GLU A 110 -6.41 -3.65 21.85
N LEU A 111 -7.45 -2.79 21.83
CA LEU A 111 -7.34 -1.41 21.36
C LEU A 111 -6.59 -0.48 22.34
N ASP A 112 -6.32 -0.88 23.58
CA ASP A 112 -5.39 -0.15 24.47
C ASP A 112 -3.97 -0.10 23.89
N ASP A 113 -3.64 -1.02 22.97
CA ASP A 113 -2.37 -1.07 22.25
C ASP A 113 -2.41 -0.37 20.89
N LEU A 114 -3.47 0.39 20.56
CA LEU A 114 -3.64 1.08 19.26
C LEU A 114 -2.42 1.89 18.84
N ASN A 115 -1.78 2.57 19.79
CA ASN A 115 -0.63 3.44 19.56
C ASN A 115 0.72 2.70 19.66
N LYS A 116 0.72 1.36 19.76
CA LYS A 116 1.92 0.54 19.96
C LYS A 116 2.17 -0.36 18.76
N TRP A 117 3.45 -0.57 18.45
CA TRP A 117 3.89 -1.46 17.37
C TRP A 117 3.50 -2.94 17.57
N GLY A 118 3.24 -3.33 18.83
CA GLY A 118 2.94 -4.69 19.23
C GLY A 118 1.46 -5.06 19.25
N LEU A 119 0.56 -4.20 18.75
CA LEU A 119 -0.87 -4.52 18.65
C LEU A 119 -1.07 -5.84 17.89
N ASN A 120 -1.89 -6.74 18.44
CA ASN A 120 -2.18 -8.01 17.79
C ASN A 120 -3.42 -7.88 16.89
N ILE A 121 -3.18 -7.61 15.61
CA ILE A 121 -4.25 -7.41 14.63
C ILE A 121 -5.12 -8.65 14.42
N PHE A 122 -4.59 -9.85 14.66
CA PHE A 122 -5.34 -11.11 14.58
C PHE A 122 -6.43 -11.17 15.66
N HIS A 123 -6.10 -10.78 16.91
CA HIS A 123 -7.09 -10.72 17.98
C HIS A 123 -8.17 -9.65 17.71
N VAL A 124 -7.77 -8.50 17.14
CA VAL A 124 -8.72 -7.48 16.72
C VAL A 124 -9.70 -8.06 15.70
N ALA A 125 -9.24 -8.87 14.74
CA ALA A 125 -10.11 -9.55 13.79
C ALA A 125 -11.09 -10.52 14.46
N ASP A 126 -10.59 -11.38 15.36
CA ASP A 126 -11.40 -12.34 16.10
C ASP A 126 -12.50 -11.66 16.92
N PHE A 127 -12.16 -10.56 17.62
CA PHE A 127 -13.11 -9.84 18.46
C PHE A 127 -13.99 -8.82 17.72
N SER A 128 -13.72 -8.54 16.44
CA SER A 128 -14.50 -7.60 15.62
C SER A 128 -15.44 -8.29 14.63
N ASN A 129 -15.68 -9.60 14.77
CA ASN A 129 -16.43 -10.41 13.80
C ASN A 129 -15.79 -10.38 12.40
N ASN A 130 -14.46 -10.53 12.33
CA ASN A 130 -13.67 -10.45 11.10
C ASN A 130 -13.87 -9.11 10.37
N ARG A 131 -13.94 -8.01 11.12
CA ARG A 131 -13.95 -6.63 10.59
C ARG A 131 -12.76 -5.80 11.10
N PRO A 132 -11.51 -6.32 11.00
CA PRO A 132 -10.35 -5.63 11.55
C PRO A 132 -10.11 -4.26 10.91
N LEU A 133 -10.33 -4.10 9.60
CA LEU A 133 -10.07 -2.84 8.92
C LEU A 133 -11.08 -1.77 9.37
N SER A 134 -12.36 -2.12 9.42
CA SER A 134 -13.41 -1.21 9.93
C SER A 134 -13.15 -0.77 11.36
N CYS A 135 -12.79 -1.72 12.23
CA CYS A 135 -12.51 -1.45 13.63
C CYS A 135 -11.29 -0.53 13.82
N ILE A 136 -10.17 -0.85 13.17
CA ILE A 136 -8.92 -0.09 13.30
C ILE A 136 -9.05 1.31 12.71
N MET A 137 -9.66 1.44 11.52
CA MET A 137 -9.91 2.74 10.92
C MET A 137 -10.77 3.61 11.82
N PHE A 138 -11.85 3.06 12.40
CA PHE A 138 -12.69 3.80 13.33
C PHE A 138 -11.93 4.24 14.58
N ALA A 139 -11.18 3.34 15.20
CA ALA A 139 -10.38 3.65 16.39
C ALA A 139 -9.33 4.75 16.10
N ILE A 140 -8.59 4.64 14.99
CA ILE A 140 -7.58 5.64 14.59
C ILE A 140 -8.21 7.00 14.32
N PHE A 141 -9.34 7.04 13.61
CA PHE A 141 -10.01 8.29 13.27
C PHE A 141 -10.60 9.00 14.49
N GLN A 142 -10.97 8.25 15.53
CA GLN A 142 -11.33 8.83 16.83
C GLN A 142 -10.10 9.32 17.61
N GLU A 143 -9.06 8.49 17.72
CA GLU A 143 -7.82 8.82 18.43
C GLU A 143 -7.16 10.10 17.90
N ARG A 144 -7.18 10.29 16.56
CA ARG A 144 -6.61 11.45 15.88
C ARG A 144 -7.60 12.59 15.64
N ASP A 145 -8.84 12.49 16.14
CA ASP A 145 -9.94 13.44 15.95
C ASP A 145 -10.27 13.80 14.48
N LEU A 146 -9.92 12.92 13.53
CA LEU A 146 -10.03 13.20 12.09
C LEU A 146 -11.47 13.36 11.62
N LEU A 147 -12.42 12.66 12.24
CA LEU A 147 -13.85 12.80 11.93
C LEU A 147 -14.33 14.23 12.19
N LYS A 148 -13.89 14.85 13.29
CA LYS A 148 -14.25 16.23 13.62
C LYS A 148 -13.49 17.23 12.75
N THR A 149 -12.17 17.06 12.63
CA THR A 149 -11.30 17.93 11.83
C THR A 149 -11.79 18.07 10.39
N PHE A 150 -12.17 16.96 9.76
CA PHE A 150 -12.63 16.94 8.37
C PHE A 150 -14.16 16.90 8.20
N ARG A 151 -14.90 17.02 9.31
CA ARG A 151 -16.37 17.02 9.35
C ARG A 151 -16.96 15.79 8.64
N ILE A 152 -16.39 14.62 8.88
CA ILE A 152 -16.84 13.36 8.28
C ILE A 152 -18.01 12.83 9.13
N PRO A 153 -19.24 12.71 8.59
CA PRO A 153 -20.33 12.09 9.34
C PRO A 153 -19.97 10.64 9.68
N VAL A 154 -20.20 10.25 10.93
CA VAL A 154 -19.80 8.94 11.44
C VAL A 154 -20.44 7.80 10.66
N ASP A 155 -21.71 7.96 10.29
CA ASP A 155 -22.46 7.03 9.47
C ASP A 155 -21.86 6.86 8.05
N THR A 156 -21.49 7.97 7.39
CA THR A 156 -20.79 7.94 6.10
C THR A 156 -19.43 7.24 6.22
N PHE A 157 -18.70 7.50 7.32
CA PHE A 157 -17.40 6.85 7.56
C PHE A 157 -17.53 5.34 7.72
N VAL A 158 -18.45 4.89 8.59
CA VAL A 158 -18.70 3.46 8.81
C VAL A 158 -19.16 2.78 7.51
N THR A 159 -20.06 3.42 6.75
CA THR A 159 -20.55 2.89 5.47
C THR A 159 -19.41 2.71 4.47
N TYR A 160 -18.55 3.72 4.31
CA TYR A 160 -17.40 3.63 3.41
C TYR A 160 -16.43 2.52 3.83
N VAL A 161 -16.02 2.46 5.10
CA VAL A 161 -14.99 1.50 5.52
C VAL A 161 -15.53 0.06 5.51
N MET A 162 -16.79 -0.17 5.86
CA MET A 162 -17.42 -1.49 5.69
C MET A 162 -17.46 -1.92 4.22
N THR A 163 -17.81 -0.98 3.33
CA THR A 163 -17.83 -1.24 1.88
C THR A 163 -16.42 -1.51 1.36
N LEU A 164 -15.41 -0.77 1.82
CA LEU A 164 -14.00 -0.99 1.48
C LEU A 164 -13.56 -2.39 1.94
N GLU A 165 -13.87 -2.78 3.17
CA GLU A 165 -13.53 -4.09 3.72
C GLU A 165 -14.22 -5.24 2.98
N ASP A 166 -15.46 -5.06 2.50
CA ASP A 166 -16.17 -6.03 1.67
C ASP A 166 -15.53 -6.26 0.28
N HIS A 167 -14.72 -5.30 -0.18
CA HIS A 167 -13.97 -5.41 -1.44
C HIS A 167 -12.58 -6.03 -1.24
N TYR A 168 -12.16 -6.33 -0.01
CA TYR A 168 -11.05 -7.23 0.22
C TYR A 168 -11.50 -8.69 0.17
N HIS A 169 -10.73 -9.52 -0.51
CA HIS A 169 -11.09 -10.91 -0.74
C HIS A 169 -10.77 -11.80 0.45
N ALA A 170 -11.79 -12.23 1.19
CA ALA A 170 -11.62 -13.14 2.33
C ALA A 170 -11.02 -14.51 1.96
N ASN A 171 -11.08 -14.91 0.69
CA ASN A 171 -10.46 -16.13 0.18
C ASN A 171 -9.00 -15.93 -0.24
N VAL A 172 -8.44 -14.72 -0.22
CA VAL A 172 -7.01 -14.43 -0.41
C VAL A 172 -6.32 -14.51 0.94
N ALA A 173 -5.19 -15.23 1.03
CA ALA A 173 -4.65 -15.65 2.33
C ALA A 173 -3.91 -14.52 3.08
N TYR A 174 -3.17 -13.69 2.33
CA TYR A 174 -2.38 -12.57 2.83
C TYR A 174 -2.99 -11.22 2.45
N HIS A 175 -3.14 -10.90 1.16
CA HIS A 175 -3.61 -9.58 0.69
C HIS A 175 -5.15 -9.44 0.84
N ASN A 176 -5.62 -9.41 2.08
CA ASN A 176 -7.02 -9.25 2.49
C ASN A 176 -7.16 -8.11 3.53
N SER A 177 -8.37 -7.88 4.06
CA SER A 177 -8.62 -6.73 4.95
C SER A 177 -7.82 -6.76 6.26
N LEU A 178 -7.36 -7.94 6.69
CA LEU A 178 -6.51 -8.07 7.86
C LEU A 178 -5.15 -7.43 7.63
N HIS A 179 -4.57 -7.65 6.44
CA HIS A 179 -3.29 -7.05 6.06
C HIS A 179 -3.45 -5.54 5.93
N ALA A 180 -4.50 -5.08 5.25
CA ALA A 180 -4.81 -3.65 5.16
C ALA A 180 -4.97 -2.99 6.53
N ALA A 181 -5.60 -3.67 7.49
CA ALA A 181 -5.73 -3.18 8.86
C ALA A 181 -4.37 -3.08 9.58
N ASP A 182 -3.49 -4.07 9.39
CA ASP A 182 -2.12 -4.05 9.96
C ASP A 182 -1.27 -2.93 9.38
N VAL A 183 -1.29 -2.73 8.06
CA VAL A 183 -0.57 -1.63 7.39
C VAL A 183 -1.11 -0.27 7.82
N THR A 184 -2.42 -0.14 7.98
CA THR A 184 -3.06 1.09 8.46
C THR A 184 -2.66 1.41 9.91
N GLN A 185 -2.69 0.42 10.80
CA GLN A 185 -2.27 0.60 12.20
C GLN A 185 -0.77 0.87 12.32
N SER A 186 0.06 0.17 11.55
CA SER A 186 1.50 0.40 11.50
C SER A 186 1.83 1.80 10.99
N THR A 187 1.16 2.26 9.92
CA THR A 187 1.26 3.64 9.42
C THR A 187 0.86 4.65 10.50
N HIS A 188 -0.23 4.37 11.23
CA HIS A 188 -0.63 5.20 12.37
C HIS A 188 0.47 5.31 13.42
N VAL A 189 1.14 4.22 13.80
CA VAL A 189 2.23 4.26 14.78
C VAL A 189 3.45 5.05 14.24
N LEU A 190 3.81 4.84 12.97
CA LEU A 190 4.94 5.53 12.34
C LEU A 190 4.74 7.05 12.24
N LEU A 191 3.50 7.49 11.96
CA LEU A 191 3.13 8.91 11.96
C LEU A 191 3.30 9.58 13.33
N SER A 192 3.27 8.80 14.42
CA SER A 192 3.49 9.27 15.80
C SER A 192 4.96 9.22 16.24
N SER A 193 5.90 8.95 15.31
CA SER A 193 7.33 9.00 15.62
C SER A 193 7.72 10.39 16.15
N PRO A 194 8.41 10.51 17.30
CA PRO A 194 8.80 11.80 17.85
C PRO A 194 9.66 12.67 16.90
N ALA A 195 10.42 12.04 16.00
CA ALA A 195 11.22 12.74 15.00
C ALA A 195 10.37 13.40 13.90
N LEU A 196 9.08 13.05 13.80
CA LEU A 196 8.11 13.54 12.83
C LEU A 196 6.99 14.36 13.50
N ASP A 197 7.15 14.70 14.78
CA ASP A 197 6.18 15.49 15.53
C ASP A 197 5.94 16.86 14.88
N ALA A 198 4.67 17.21 14.72
CA ALA A 198 4.20 18.42 14.02
C ALA A 198 4.76 18.61 12.58
N VAL A 199 5.38 17.58 11.99
CA VAL A 199 5.89 17.68 10.62
C VAL A 199 4.73 17.66 9.64
N PHE A 200 3.83 16.67 9.73
CA PHE A 200 2.73 16.48 8.78
C PHE A 200 1.47 17.29 9.12
N THR A 201 0.78 17.79 8.10
CA THR A 201 -0.53 18.40 8.25
C THR A 201 -1.60 17.32 8.46
N ASP A 202 -2.75 17.68 9.02
CA ASP A 202 -3.88 16.76 9.17
C ASP A 202 -4.30 16.13 7.83
N LEU A 203 -4.16 16.87 6.71
CA LEU A 203 -4.54 16.38 5.38
C LEU A 203 -3.57 15.30 4.88
N GLU A 204 -2.28 15.43 5.18
CA GLU A 204 -1.27 14.42 4.86
C GLU A 204 -1.42 13.18 5.76
N ILE A 205 -1.74 13.38 7.04
CA ILE A 205 -2.08 12.28 7.97
C ILE A 205 -3.31 11.52 7.45
N LEU A 206 -4.39 12.23 7.10
CA LEU A 206 -5.58 11.64 6.51
C LEU A 206 -5.25 10.87 5.22
N ALA A 207 -4.45 11.46 4.34
CA ALA A 207 -4.05 10.83 3.07
C ALA A 207 -3.23 9.55 3.31
N ALA A 208 -2.30 9.55 4.27
CA ALA A 208 -1.45 8.39 4.54
C ALA A 208 -2.24 7.21 5.12
N LEU A 209 -3.14 7.49 6.06
CA LEU A 209 -4.02 6.47 6.64
C LEU A 209 -5.01 5.93 5.60
N PHE A 210 -5.57 6.81 4.76
CA PHE A 210 -6.44 6.38 3.68
C PHE A 210 -5.71 5.55 2.63
N ALA A 211 -4.49 5.96 2.23
CA ALA A 211 -3.65 5.21 1.30
C ALA A 211 -3.35 3.80 1.84
N ALA A 212 -2.90 3.69 3.09
CA ALA A 212 -2.66 2.41 3.74
C ALA A 212 -3.91 1.51 3.77
N ALA A 213 -5.09 2.07 4.03
CA ALA A 213 -6.33 1.29 4.08
C ALA A 213 -6.77 0.76 2.72
N ILE A 214 -6.48 1.46 1.63
CA ILE A 214 -6.91 1.07 0.28
C ILE A 214 -5.83 0.38 -0.55
N HIS A 215 -4.58 0.30 -0.07
CA HIS A 215 -3.44 0.01 -0.93
C HIS A 215 -3.50 -1.33 -1.66
N ASP A 216 -4.29 -2.29 -1.17
CA ASP A 216 -4.48 -3.64 -1.72
C ASP A 216 -5.95 -4.02 -1.98
N VAL A 217 -6.87 -3.05 -2.00
CA VAL A 217 -8.29 -3.37 -2.15
C VAL A 217 -8.56 -4.09 -3.48
N ASP A 218 -9.36 -5.16 -3.45
CA ASP A 218 -9.67 -6.02 -4.61
C ASP A 218 -8.45 -6.81 -5.16
N HIS A 219 -7.42 -7.06 -4.33
CA HIS A 219 -6.29 -7.89 -4.71
C HIS A 219 -6.71 -9.34 -5.05
N PRO A 220 -6.31 -9.90 -6.22
CA PRO A 220 -6.75 -11.22 -6.69
C PRO A 220 -5.94 -12.41 -6.13
N GLY A 221 -4.95 -12.12 -5.28
CA GLY A 221 -4.03 -13.10 -4.71
C GLY A 221 -3.07 -13.70 -5.73
N VAL A 222 -2.60 -12.87 -6.68
CA VAL A 222 -1.57 -13.18 -7.67
C VAL A 222 -0.78 -11.91 -7.98
N SER A 223 0.48 -12.03 -8.38
CA SER A 223 1.37 -10.89 -8.65
C SER A 223 1.06 -10.14 -9.96
N ASN A 224 1.58 -8.92 -10.06
CA ASN A 224 1.59 -8.16 -11.33
C ASN A 224 2.17 -8.97 -12.49
N GLN A 225 3.27 -9.70 -12.28
CA GLN A 225 3.90 -10.52 -13.32
C GLN A 225 3.00 -11.67 -13.78
N PHE A 226 2.25 -12.30 -12.87
CA PHE A 226 1.26 -13.32 -13.23
C PHE A 226 0.15 -12.71 -14.11
N LEU A 227 -0.36 -11.53 -13.74
CA LEU A 227 -1.40 -10.82 -14.50
C LEU A 227 -0.94 -10.45 -15.92
N ILE A 228 0.33 -10.03 -16.07
CA ILE A 228 0.95 -9.72 -17.35
C ILE A 228 1.13 -10.99 -18.19
N ASN A 229 1.72 -12.05 -17.62
CA ASN A 229 2.00 -13.31 -18.32
C ASN A 229 0.72 -14.00 -18.80
N THR A 230 -0.40 -13.77 -18.11
CA THR A 230 -1.71 -14.34 -18.47
C THR A 230 -2.56 -13.42 -19.36
N ASN A 231 -2.03 -12.26 -19.78
CA ASN A 231 -2.76 -11.25 -20.56
C ASN A 231 -4.11 -10.89 -19.92
N SER A 232 -4.13 -10.75 -18.60
CA SER A 232 -5.35 -10.44 -17.85
C SER A 232 -5.94 -9.08 -18.28
N GLU A 233 -7.25 -8.91 -18.10
CA GLU A 233 -7.92 -7.63 -18.42
C GLU A 233 -7.30 -6.46 -17.66
N LEU A 234 -6.85 -6.67 -16.41
CA LEU A 234 -6.17 -5.65 -15.62
C LEU A 234 -4.84 -5.25 -16.24
N ALA A 235 -4.01 -6.23 -16.65
CA ALA A 235 -2.73 -5.95 -17.27
C ALA A 235 -2.90 -5.15 -18.58
N LEU A 236 -3.88 -5.53 -19.40
CA LEU A 236 -4.24 -4.80 -20.62
C LEU A 236 -4.76 -3.39 -20.33
N MET A 237 -5.56 -3.21 -19.27
CA MET A 237 -6.12 -1.92 -18.88
C MET A 237 -5.05 -0.94 -18.41
N TYR A 238 -4.08 -1.45 -17.62
CA TYR A 238 -3.02 -0.65 -17.02
C TYR A 238 -1.70 -0.69 -17.78
N ASN A 239 -1.68 -1.31 -18.95
CA ASN A 239 -0.52 -1.37 -19.86
C ASN A 239 0.73 -1.91 -19.18
N ASP A 240 0.58 -2.98 -18.41
CA ASP A 240 1.63 -3.71 -17.69
C ASP A 240 2.43 -2.90 -16.63
N GLU A 241 2.04 -1.66 -16.35
CA GLU A 241 2.72 -0.77 -15.39
C GLU A 241 1.93 -0.63 -14.09
N SER A 242 2.50 -1.09 -12.97
CA SER A 242 1.91 -1.06 -11.62
C SER A 242 0.42 -1.45 -11.65
N VAL A 243 0.14 -2.62 -12.25
CA VAL A 243 -1.21 -3.06 -12.66
C VAL A 243 -2.15 -3.09 -11.46
N LEU A 244 -1.74 -3.76 -10.40
CA LEU A 244 -2.50 -3.90 -9.16
C LEU A 244 -2.63 -2.57 -8.42
N GLU A 245 -1.55 -1.80 -8.28
CA GLU A 245 -1.56 -0.56 -7.51
C GLU A 245 -2.47 0.51 -8.16
N ASN A 246 -2.51 0.56 -9.50
CA ASN A 246 -3.48 1.37 -10.22
C ASN A 246 -4.92 0.88 -10.02
N HIS A 247 -5.13 -0.44 -9.97
CA HIS A 247 -6.43 -1.04 -9.70
C HIS A 247 -6.94 -0.72 -8.29
N HIS A 248 -6.09 -0.88 -7.27
CA HIS A 248 -6.38 -0.56 -5.86
C HIS A 248 -6.82 0.91 -5.72
N LEU A 249 -6.10 1.83 -6.36
CA LEU A 249 -6.49 3.24 -6.42
C LEU A 249 -7.84 3.44 -7.11
N ALA A 250 -8.06 2.81 -8.26
CA ALA A 250 -9.30 2.94 -9.01
C ALA A 250 -10.51 2.49 -8.18
N VAL A 251 -10.42 1.33 -7.54
CA VAL A 251 -11.46 0.78 -6.67
C VAL A 251 -11.67 1.66 -5.45
N GLY A 252 -10.62 1.95 -4.66
CA GLY A 252 -10.73 2.74 -3.44
C GLY A 252 -11.38 4.12 -3.66
N PHE A 253 -11.00 4.84 -4.73
CA PHE A 253 -11.65 6.10 -5.07
C PHE A 253 -13.06 5.94 -5.68
N LYS A 254 -13.32 4.84 -6.38
CA LYS A 254 -14.65 4.56 -6.94
C LYS A 254 -15.68 4.33 -5.84
N LEU A 255 -15.31 3.64 -4.76
CA LEU A 255 -16.20 3.37 -3.63
C LEU A 255 -16.73 4.64 -2.94
N LEU A 256 -16.02 5.76 -3.00
CA LEU A 256 -16.51 7.06 -2.52
C LEU A 256 -17.78 7.55 -3.24
N HIS A 257 -18.10 6.99 -4.41
CA HIS A 257 -19.28 7.34 -5.20
C HIS A 257 -20.49 6.44 -4.92
N GLU A 258 -20.35 5.43 -4.07
CA GLU A 258 -21.48 4.65 -3.57
C GLU A 258 -22.34 5.49 -2.61
N ASP A 259 -23.58 5.05 -2.39
CA ASP A 259 -24.52 5.75 -1.52
C ASP A 259 -23.94 5.89 -0.11
N ASN A 260 -23.89 7.12 0.40
CA ASN A 260 -23.37 7.45 1.73
C ASN A 260 -21.90 7.03 1.97
N CYS A 261 -21.06 7.03 0.94
CA CYS A 261 -19.65 6.65 1.05
C CYS A 261 -18.64 7.79 0.87
N ASP A 262 -19.05 9.01 0.49
CA ASP A 262 -18.10 10.13 0.29
C ASP A 262 -17.60 10.70 1.63
N ILE A 263 -16.60 10.04 2.24
CA ILE A 263 -15.95 10.50 3.47
C ILE A 263 -15.16 11.81 3.27
N PHE A 264 -14.97 12.25 2.02
CA PHE A 264 -14.34 13.52 1.68
C PHE A 264 -15.36 14.59 1.30
N GLN A 265 -16.66 14.35 1.55
CA GLN A 265 -17.74 15.22 1.10
C GLN A 265 -17.54 16.70 1.47
N ASN A 266 -17.04 16.95 2.69
CA ASN A 266 -16.87 18.27 3.27
C ASN A 266 -15.48 18.89 3.06
N LEU A 267 -14.57 18.22 2.34
CA LEU A 267 -13.30 18.81 1.94
C LEU A 267 -13.50 19.82 0.82
N SER A 268 -12.76 20.93 0.85
CA SER A 268 -12.69 21.87 -0.27
C SER A 268 -12.13 21.19 -1.53
N LYS A 269 -12.46 21.73 -2.71
CA LYS A 269 -11.94 21.21 -3.99
C LYS A 269 -10.40 21.11 -4.01
N ARG A 270 -9.71 22.10 -3.45
CA ARG A 270 -8.24 22.10 -3.33
C ARG A 270 -7.74 20.99 -2.42
N GLN A 271 -8.37 20.81 -1.25
CA GLN A 271 -8.01 19.71 -0.34
C GLN A 271 -8.23 18.34 -0.99
N ARG A 272 -9.35 18.12 -1.69
CA ARG A 272 -9.60 16.86 -2.40
C ARG A 272 -8.55 16.59 -3.49
N GLN A 273 -8.15 17.62 -4.25
CA GLN A 273 -7.10 17.50 -5.26
C GLN A 273 -5.75 17.14 -4.63
N SER A 274 -5.36 17.83 -3.55
CA SER A 274 -4.13 17.55 -2.81
C SER A 274 -4.14 16.15 -2.21
N LEU A 275 -5.23 15.76 -1.53
CA LEU A 275 -5.39 14.43 -0.94
C LEU A 275 -5.31 13.34 -2.01
N ARG A 276 -6.04 13.50 -3.13
CA ARG A 276 -6.00 12.54 -4.23
C ARG A 276 -4.59 12.36 -4.77
N LYS A 277 -3.85 13.46 -4.97
CA LYS A 277 -2.45 13.38 -5.42
C LYS A 277 -1.57 12.64 -4.42
N LEU A 278 -1.66 12.97 -3.13
CA LEU A 278 -0.89 12.32 -2.07
C LEU A 278 -1.15 10.80 -2.02
N VAL A 279 -2.43 10.41 -2.04
CA VAL A 279 -2.83 9.00 -2.00
C VAL A 279 -2.33 8.24 -3.22
N ILE A 280 -2.46 8.81 -4.43
CA ILE A 280 -1.92 8.21 -5.66
C ILE A 280 -0.40 8.02 -5.55
N ASP A 281 0.32 9.06 -5.13
CA ASP A 281 1.78 9.01 -4.99
C ASP A 281 2.21 7.92 -3.96
N MET A 282 1.42 7.69 -2.91
CA MET A 282 1.68 6.68 -1.87
C MET A 282 1.33 5.25 -2.27
N VAL A 283 0.14 4.99 -2.85
CA VAL A 283 -0.23 3.62 -3.24
C VAL A 283 0.61 3.14 -4.43
N LEU A 284 0.94 4.00 -5.40
CA LEU A 284 1.90 3.60 -6.45
C LEU A 284 3.31 3.33 -5.91
N ALA A 285 3.62 3.76 -4.69
CA ALA A 285 4.90 3.46 -4.05
C ALA A 285 4.93 2.08 -3.37
N THR A 286 3.78 1.40 -3.22
CA THR A 286 3.74 0.03 -2.69
C THR A 286 4.04 -1.01 -3.76
N ASP A 287 4.14 -0.61 -5.05
CA ASP A 287 4.68 -1.47 -6.09
C ASP A 287 6.11 -1.87 -5.73
N MET A 288 6.29 -3.15 -5.40
CA MET A 288 7.54 -3.69 -4.90
C MET A 288 8.69 -3.50 -5.89
N SER A 289 8.43 -3.43 -7.20
CA SER A 289 9.46 -3.16 -8.22
C SER A 289 10.14 -1.81 -8.04
N LYS A 290 9.47 -0.87 -7.34
CA LYS A 290 9.96 0.49 -7.05
C LYS A 290 10.75 0.57 -5.74
N HIS A 291 10.87 -0.51 -4.97
CA HIS A 291 11.56 -0.57 -3.68
C HIS A 291 12.96 0.06 -3.73
N MET A 292 13.79 -0.31 -4.73
CA MET A 292 15.17 0.19 -4.78
C MET A 292 15.25 1.69 -5.07
N SER A 293 14.28 2.25 -5.80
CA SER A 293 14.19 3.70 -6.02
C SER A 293 13.80 4.42 -4.75
N LEU A 294 12.80 3.90 -4.01
CA LEU A 294 12.39 4.45 -2.71
C LEU A 294 13.52 4.43 -1.68
N LEU A 295 14.28 3.33 -1.62
CA LEU A 295 15.42 3.18 -0.74
C LEU A 295 16.57 4.15 -1.10
N ALA A 296 16.83 4.34 -2.40
CA ALA A 296 17.84 5.29 -2.86
C ALA A 296 17.47 6.73 -2.44
N ASP A 297 16.23 7.11 -2.71
CA ASP A 297 15.65 8.38 -2.31
C ASP A 297 15.78 8.58 -0.79
N LEU A 298 15.32 7.60 0.01
CA LEU A 298 15.39 7.67 1.48
C LEU A 298 16.82 7.82 1.99
N LYS A 299 17.80 7.11 1.42
CA LYS A 299 19.22 7.25 1.79
C LYS A 299 19.74 8.66 1.52
N THR A 300 19.47 9.23 0.36
CA THR A 300 19.87 10.61 0.04
C THR A 300 19.24 11.61 1.00
N MET A 301 17.99 11.39 1.40
CA MET A 301 17.34 12.22 2.42
C MET A 301 18.00 12.08 3.80
N VAL A 302 18.39 10.88 4.21
CA VAL A 302 19.11 10.66 5.48
C VAL A 302 20.47 11.37 5.48
N GLU A 303 21.19 11.35 4.34
CA GLU A 303 22.48 12.03 4.18
C GLU A 303 22.36 13.56 4.22
N THR A 304 21.23 14.11 3.76
CA THR A 304 20.99 15.56 3.65
C THR A 304 20.04 16.11 4.73
N LYS A 305 19.66 15.28 5.71
CA LYS A 305 18.64 15.63 6.70
C LYS A 305 19.02 16.87 7.50
N LYS A 306 18.04 17.76 7.67
CA LYS A 306 18.11 18.88 8.61
C LYS A 306 17.22 18.58 9.79
N VAL A 307 17.73 18.84 10.98
CA VAL A 307 17.05 18.54 12.25
C VAL A 307 17.03 19.82 13.08
N THR A 308 15.91 20.11 13.72
CA THR A 308 15.78 21.22 14.66
C THR A 308 16.59 20.95 15.94
N SER A 309 16.74 21.97 16.80
CA SER A 309 17.33 21.77 18.13
C SER A 309 16.56 20.80 19.03
N SER A 310 15.27 20.57 18.75
CA SER A 310 14.42 19.61 19.46
C SER A 310 14.48 18.19 18.91
N GLY A 311 15.28 17.91 17.87
CA GLY A 311 15.40 16.58 17.28
C GLY A 311 14.35 16.24 16.22
N VAL A 312 13.51 17.21 15.80
CA VAL A 312 12.46 17.03 14.79
C VAL A 312 13.04 17.25 13.39
N LEU A 313 12.65 16.42 12.43
CA LEU A 313 13.03 16.55 11.03
C LEU A 313 12.41 17.79 10.39
N MET A 314 13.23 18.57 9.69
CA MET A 314 12.76 19.69 8.87
C MET A 314 12.52 19.23 7.43
N LEU A 315 11.24 19.22 7.02
CA LEU A 315 10.81 18.91 5.67
C LEU A 315 10.09 20.11 5.07
N ASP A 316 10.85 21.00 4.44
CA ASP A 316 10.40 22.34 4.01
C ASP A 316 9.55 22.28 2.72
N HIS A 317 9.77 21.27 1.88
CA HIS A 317 9.13 21.16 0.57
C HIS A 317 8.19 19.97 0.47
N TYR A 318 7.16 20.10 -0.37
CA TYR A 318 6.21 19.02 -0.67
C TYR A 318 6.94 17.73 -1.08
N THR A 319 7.98 17.83 -1.90
CA THR A 319 8.77 16.71 -2.42
C THR A 319 9.38 15.87 -1.30
N ASP A 320 9.91 16.53 -0.27
CA ASP A 320 10.57 15.85 0.84
C ASP A 320 9.52 15.14 1.71
N ARG A 321 8.39 15.81 1.94
CA ARG A 321 7.29 15.30 2.75
C ARG A 321 6.64 14.06 2.11
N ILE A 322 6.33 14.12 0.82
CA ILE A 322 5.73 12.98 0.12
C ILE A 322 6.72 11.81 0.00
N GLN A 323 8.01 12.08 -0.13
CA GLN A 323 9.02 11.03 -0.15
C GLN A 323 9.10 10.29 1.20
N VAL A 324 8.98 10.99 2.33
CA VAL A 324 8.86 10.35 3.66
C VAL A 324 7.56 9.55 3.76
N LEU A 325 6.42 10.12 3.35
CA LEU A 325 5.12 9.44 3.45
C LEU A 325 5.05 8.17 2.58
N ARG A 326 5.58 8.20 1.35
CA ARG A 326 5.72 7.03 0.48
C ARG A 326 6.54 5.93 1.14
N ASN A 327 7.72 6.28 1.68
CA ASN A 327 8.55 5.33 2.40
C ASN A 327 7.88 4.83 3.69
N MET A 328 7.08 5.66 4.36
CA MET A 328 6.38 5.27 5.58
C MET A 328 5.33 4.18 5.31
N VAL A 329 4.48 4.36 4.29
CA VAL A 329 3.49 3.35 3.90
C VAL A 329 4.19 2.08 3.41
N HIS A 330 5.25 2.22 2.61
CA HIS A 330 6.07 1.07 2.16
C HIS A 330 6.74 0.31 3.31
N CYS A 331 7.24 1.02 4.32
CA CYS A 331 7.79 0.40 5.54
C CYS A 331 6.70 -0.28 6.38
N ALA A 332 5.49 0.28 6.42
CA ALA A 332 4.35 -0.34 7.10
C ALA A 332 3.92 -1.64 6.41
N ASP A 333 3.92 -1.65 5.08
CA ASP A 333 3.64 -2.83 4.26
C ASP A 333 4.71 -3.93 4.47
N LEU A 334 5.99 -3.55 4.49
CA LEU A 334 7.11 -4.46 4.78
C LEU A 334 7.35 -4.70 6.28
N SER A 335 6.39 -4.40 7.15
CA SER A 335 6.62 -4.38 8.61
C SER A 335 6.55 -5.75 9.29
N ASN A 336 5.95 -6.78 8.67
CA ASN A 336 5.70 -8.08 9.32
C ASN A 336 6.91 -8.67 10.05
N PRO A 337 8.14 -8.69 9.46
CA PRO A 337 9.32 -9.26 10.12
C PRO A 337 9.81 -8.46 11.34
N THR A 338 9.29 -7.25 11.54
CA THR A 338 9.62 -6.37 12.67
C THR A 338 8.62 -6.48 13.82
N LYS A 339 7.50 -7.18 13.62
CA LYS A 339 6.47 -7.43 14.62
C LYS A 339 6.93 -8.52 15.61
N PRO A 340 6.29 -8.68 16.78
CA PRO A 340 6.56 -9.80 17.67
C PRO A 340 6.48 -11.15 16.94
N LEU A 341 7.38 -12.08 17.28
CA LEU A 341 7.54 -13.36 16.56
C LEU A 341 6.23 -14.15 16.35
N PRO A 342 5.27 -14.22 17.31
CA PRO A 342 4.00 -14.91 17.08
C PRO A 342 3.12 -14.28 15.99
N VAL A 343 3.19 -12.95 15.83
CA VAL A 343 2.48 -12.20 14.79
C VAL A 343 3.19 -12.39 13.46
N TYR A 344 4.52 -12.22 13.44
CA TYR A 344 5.34 -12.42 12.24
C TYR A 344 5.14 -13.81 11.63
N ARG A 345 5.15 -14.88 12.45
CA ARG A 345 4.97 -16.26 11.96
C ARG A 345 3.66 -16.45 11.21
N GLN A 346 2.55 -15.92 11.75
CA GLN A 346 1.24 -16.01 11.09
C GLN A 346 1.24 -15.28 9.74
N TRP A 347 1.92 -14.13 9.66
CA TRP A 347 2.08 -13.44 8.38
C TRP A 347 2.92 -14.23 7.38
N THR A 348 4.01 -14.86 7.82
CA THR A 348 4.81 -15.75 6.97
C THR A 348 4.00 -16.93 6.45
N GLU A 349 3.20 -17.58 7.29
CA GLU A 349 2.33 -18.69 6.87
C GLU A 349 1.33 -18.25 5.80
N ARG A 350 0.70 -17.08 5.98
CA ARG A 350 -0.27 -16.52 5.03
C ARG A 350 0.34 -16.15 3.68
N ILE A 351 1.49 -15.48 3.67
CA ILE A 351 2.13 -15.09 2.40
C ILE A 351 2.62 -16.33 1.63
N MET A 352 3.16 -17.33 2.33
CA MET A 352 3.56 -18.59 1.68
C MET A 352 2.34 -19.37 1.15
N GLU A 353 1.24 -19.42 1.89
CA GLU A 353 -0.01 -20.03 1.39
C GLU A 353 -0.49 -19.33 0.11
N GLU A 354 -0.41 -18.01 0.04
CA GLU A 354 -0.80 -17.27 -1.15
C GLU A 354 0.12 -17.53 -2.35
N PHE A 355 1.44 -17.55 -2.13
CA PHE A 355 2.42 -17.91 -3.16
C PHE A 355 2.17 -19.31 -3.70
N PHE A 356 1.93 -20.29 -2.83
CA PHE A 356 1.62 -21.66 -3.26
C PHE A 356 0.33 -21.73 -4.08
N ARG A 357 -0.71 -20.97 -3.71
CA ARG A 357 -1.95 -20.89 -4.49
C ARG A 357 -1.74 -20.24 -5.86
N GLN A 358 -0.83 -19.27 -5.98
CA GLN A 358 -0.42 -18.77 -7.30
C GLN A 358 0.33 -19.87 -8.09
N GLY A 359 1.27 -20.58 -7.47
CA GLY A 359 1.98 -21.69 -8.11
C GLY A 359 1.04 -22.79 -8.61
N ASP A 360 -0.05 -23.08 -7.89
CA ASP A 360 -1.08 -23.99 -8.36
C ASP A 360 -1.80 -23.44 -9.61
N LYS A 361 -2.18 -22.16 -9.61
CA LYS A 361 -2.76 -21.46 -10.78
C LYS A 361 -1.84 -21.43 -12.00
N GLU A 362 -0.52 -21.31 -11.79
CA GLU A 362 0.51 -21.36 -12.83
C GLU A 362 0.62 -22.78 -13.40
N ARG A 363 0.66 -23.80 -12.53
CA ARG A 363 0.69 -25.21 -12.92
C ARG A 363 -0.52 -25.60 -13.76
N GLU A 364 -1.71 -25.19 -13.35
CA GLU A 364 -2.97 -25.43 -14.08
C GLU A 364 -2.97 -24.82 -15.49
N ARG A 365 -2.25 -23.72 -15.69
CA ARG A 365 -2.11 -23.03 -16.97
C ARG A 365 -0.91 -23.51 -17.79
N GLY A 366 -0.15 -24.47 -17.29
CA GLY A 366 1.08 -24.94 -17.95
C GLY A 366 2.19 -23.90 -18.00
N MET A 367 2.18 -22.94 -17.08
CA MET A 367 3.22 -21.92 -16.93
C MET A 367 4.40 -22.46 -16.11
N GLU A 368 5.58 -21.85 -16.28
CA GLU A 368 6.67 -22.04 -15.33
C GLU A 368 6.25 -21.51 -13.96
N ILE A 369 6.59 -22.25 -12.90
CA ILE A 369 6.24 -21.88 -11.53
C ILE A 369 7.17 -20.78 -11.06
N SER A 370 6.61 -19.68 -10.59
CA SER A 370 7.37 -18.54 -10.10
C SER A 370 8.27 -18.94 -8.91
N PRO A 371 9.36 -18.19 -8.64
CA PRO A 371 10.18 -18.40 -7.45
C PRO A 371 9.40 -18.12 -6.16
N MET A 372 9.67 -18.95 -5.14
CA MET A 372 8.95 -19.03 -3.83
C MET A 372 7.61 -19.75 -3.93
#